data_AF-A0ABD0RMS3-F1
#
_entry.id   AF-A0ABD0RMS3-F1
#
_cell.length_a   1.000
_cell.length_b   1.000
_cell.length_c   1.000
_cell.angle_alpha   90.00
_cell.angle_beta   90.00
_cell.angle_gamma   90.00
#
_symmetry.space_group_name_H-M   'P 1'
#
loop_
_entity.id
_entity.type
_entity.pdbx_description
1 polymer ?
#
loop_
_entity_poly.entity_id
_entity_poly.type
_entity_poly.pdbx_seq_one_letter_code
_entity_poly.pdbx_strand_id
1 'polypeptide(L)'
;ITLDTGVSELQRDDQILWRFGSEDTIIAKRDGDTNKISNDADDGRFRDRLQMDDQTGSLTITNAKITDSGVYHLQIRSRNK
;
A
#
# COMPACT_ATOMS: atom_id res chain seq x y z
N ILE A 1 -7.88 -10.79 -0.19
CA ILE A 1 -7.81 -10.29 1.21
C ILE A 1 -7.63 -8.79 1.15
N THR A 2 -8.18 -8.05 2.11
CA THR A 2 -8.05 -6.58 2.18
C THR A 2 -7.45 -6.21 3.53
N LEU A 3 -6.44 -5.36 3.50
CA LEU A 3 -5.78 -4.77 4.66
C LEU A 3 -6.31 -3.35 4.81
N ASP A 4 -7.11 -3.16 5.86
CA ASP A 4 -7.75 -1.89 6.14
C ASP A 4 -6.77 -0.93 6.83
N THR A 5 -6.75 0.33 6.41
CA THR A 5 -5.93 1.38 7.02
C THR A 5 -6.57 2.01 8.25
N GLY A 6 -7.87 1.82 8.47
CA GLY A 6 -8.67 2.53 9.46
C GLY A 6 -8.94 4.01 9.11
N VAL A 7 -8.53 4.46 7.91
CA VAL A 7 -8.71 5.84 7.46
C VAL A 7 -9.98 5.94 6.63
N SER A 8 -10.87 6.87 6.98
CA SER A 8 -12.12 7.09 6.24
C SER A 8 -11.91 7.84 4.92
N GLU A 9 -10.99 8.82 4.91
CA GLU A 9 -10.64 9.59 3.72
C GLU A 9 -9.21 10.14 3.83
N LEU A 10 -8.43 9.99 2.76
CA LEU A 10 -7.09 10.53 2.63
C LEU A 10 -7.12 11.93 2.03
N GLN A 11 -6.23 12.79 2.52
CA GLN A 11 -6.00 14.09 1.91
C GLN A 11 -5.19 13.95 0.62
N ARG A 12 -5.33 14.91 -0.30
CA ARG A 12 -4.57 14.90 -1.58
C ARG A 12 -3.07 14.80 -1.36
N ASP A 13 -2.59 15.46 -0.32
CA ASP A 13 -1.18 15.59 0.00
C ASP A 13 -0.64 14.43 0.86
N ASP A 14 -1.50 13.45 1.19
CA ASP A 14 -1.11 12.28 1.98
C ASP A 14 -0.33 11.29 1.13
N GLN A 15 0.86 10.96 1.61
CA GLN A 15 1.66 9.87 1.07
C GLN A 15 1.36 8.58 1.83
N ILE A 16 1.16 7.48 1.10
CA ILE A 16 1.02 6.14 1.68
C ILE A 16 2.12 5.23 1.16
N LEU A 17 2.67 4.44 2.08
CA LEU A 17 3.61 3.38 1.78
C LEU A 17 3.14 2.10 2.47
N TRP A 18 2.94 1.06 1.66
CA TRP A 18 2.77 -0.30 2.11
C TRP A 18 4.06 -1.07 1.93
N ARG A 19 4.47 -1.76 2.98
CA ARG A 19 5.69 -2.55 3.01
C ARG A 19 5.42 -3.96 3.50
N PHE A 20 6.25 -4.90 3.06
CA PHE A 20 6.09 -6.31 3.38
C PHE A 20 7.36 -6.93 3.94
N GLY A 21 7.19 -7.75 4.98
CA GLY A 21 8.26 -8.56 5.56
C GLY A 21 9.23 -7.77 6.43
N SER A 22 10.29 -8.44 6.85
CA SER A 22 11.36 -7.89 7.70
C SER A 22 12.32 -6.95 6.97
N GLU A 23 12.34 -7.00 5.64
CA GLU A 23 13.17 -6.15 4.79
C GLU A 23 12.49 -4.80 4.48
N ASP A 24 11.26 -4.58 4.97
CA ASP A 24 10.50 -3.36 4.74
C ASP A 24 10.33 -3.02 3.25
N THR A 25 10.35 -4.04 2.39
CA THR A 25 10.23 -3.89 0.94
C THR A 25 8.93 -3.20 0.59
N ILE A 26 9.01 -2.08 -0.13
CA ILE A 26 7.84 -1.35 -0.59
C ILE A 26 7.12 -2.21 -1.64
N ILE A 27 5.84 -2.45 -1.42
CA ILE A 27 5.00 -3.24 -2.33
C ILE A 27 3.94 -2.38 -3.02
N ALA A 28 3.55 -1.28 -2.39
CA ALA A 28 2.65 -0.31 -2.99
C ALA A 28 2.88 1.07 -2.37
N LYS A 29 2.75 2.12 -3.18
CA LYS A 29 2.86 3.50 -2.75
C LYS A 29 1.82 4.39 -3.41
N ARG A 30 1.35 5.39 -2.66
CA ARG A 30 0.70 6.58 -3.21
C ARG A 30 1.62 7.76 -2.97
N ASP A 31 1.92 8.47 -4.04
CA ASP A 31 2.63 9.73 -3.97
C ASP A 31 1.67 10.87 -3.60
N GLY A 32 1.95 11.62 -2.53
CA GLY A 32 1.09 12.72 -2.08
C GLY A 32 1.20 13.99 -2.95
N ASP A 33 2.18 14.10 -3.85
CA ASP A 33 2.30 15.29 -4.71
C ASP A 33 1.49 15.10 -6.01
N THR A 34 1.59 13.89 -6.58
CA THR A 34 0.97 13.53 -7.86
C THR A 34 -0.32 12.72 -7.71
N ASN A 35 -0.67 12.33 -6.48
CA ASN A 35 -1.73 11.36 -6.15
C ASN A 35 -1.63 10.03 -6.93
N LYS A 36 -0.44 9.72 -7.46
CA LYS A 36 -0.22 8.54 -8.30
C LYS A 36 0.00 7.32 -7.43
N ILE A 37 -0.78 6.28 -7.69
CA ILE A 37 -0.61 4.96 -7.09
C ILE A 37 0.39 4.16 -7.94
N SER A 38 1.32 3.47 -7.29
CA SER A 38 2.29 2.58 -7.92
C SER A 38 2.42 1.33 -7.08
N ASN A 39 2.17 0.18 -7.70
CA ASN A 39 2.14 -1.12 -7.06
C ASN A 39 3.29 -1.93 -7.62
N ASP A 40 4.50 -1.60 -7.19
CA ASP A 40 5.71 -2.27 -7.64
C ASP A 40 6.39 -2.87 -6.40
N ALA A 41 6.28 -4.19 -6.28
CA ALA A 41 7.16 -4.95 -5.42
C ALA A 41 8.34 -5.36 -6.29
N ASP A 42 9.54 -4.84 -6.01
CA ASP A 42 10.79 -5.15 -6.74
C ASP A 42 11.00 -6.67 -6.95
N ASP A 43 10.46 -7.48 -6.05
CA ASP A 43 10.57 -8.94 -6.06
C ASP A 43 9.61 -9.64 -7.05
N GLY A 44 8.71 -8.91 -7.74
CA GLY A 44 7.74 -9.46 -8.68
C GLY A 44 6.68 -10.38 -8.06
N ARG A 45 6.84 -10.77 -6.79
CA ARG A 45 5.94 -11.63 -6.02
C ARG A 45 4.50 -11.14 -6.07
N PHE A 46 4.29 -9.85 -5.93
CA PHE A 46 2.95 -9.26 -5.86
C PHE A 46 2.51 -8.59 -7.18
N ARG A 47 3.28 -8.78 -8.24
CA ARG A 47 3.02 -8.18 -9.55
C ARG A 47 1.61 -8.53 -10.02
N ASP A 48 0.87 -7.50 -10.46
CA ASP A 48 -0.52 -7.58 -10.93
C ASP A 48 -1.56 -8.09 -9.89
N ARG A 49 -1.15 -8.28 -8.63
CA ARG A 49 -2.02 -8.81 -7.55
C ARG A 49 -2.37 -7.79 -6.47
N LEU A 50 -1.76 -6.61 -6.51
CA LEU A 50 -2.01 -5.53 -5.55
C LEU A 50 -2.90 -4.48 -6.16
N GLN A 51 -3.89 -4.06 -5.39
CA GLN A 51 -4.75 -2.93 -5.71
C GLN A 51 -4.90 -2.08 -4.45
N MET A 52 -4.53 -0.80 -4.52
CA MET A 52 -4.71 0.14 -3.43
C MET A 52 -5.97 0.95 -3.69
N ASP A 53 -6.79 1.10 -2.67
CA ASP A 53 -7.95 1.99 -2.68
C ASP A 53 -7.48 3.44 -2.59
N ASP A 54 -7.99 4.28 -3.49
CA ASP A 54 -7.55 5.67 -3.61
C ASP A 54 -8.26 6.60 -2.60
N GLN A 55 -9.30 6.17 -1.91
CA GLN A 55 -9.96 7.01 -0.91
C GLN A 55 -9.41 6.77 0.49
N THR A 56 -9.17 5.51 0.82
CA THR A 56 -8.81 5.04 2.17
C THR A 56 -7.36 4.58 2.27
N GLY A 57 -6.73 4.22 1.15
CA GLY A 57 -5.38 3.67 1.14
C GLY A 57 -5.31 2.19 1.48
N SER A 58 -6.46 1.55 1.65
CA SER A 58 -6.57 0.13 1.95
C SER A 58 -5.99 -0.73 0.84
N LEU A 59 -5.20 -1.73 1.21
CA LEU A 59 -4.50 -2.58 0.25
C LEU A 59 -5.26 -3.88 0.06
N THR A 60 -5.75 -4.11 -1.15
CA THR A 60 -6.36 -5.36 -1.58
C THR A 60 -5.32 -6.23 -2.29
N ILE A 61 -5.21 -7.46 -1.83
CA ILE A 61 -4.37 -8.50 -2.44
C ILE A 61 -5.30 -9.54 -3.07
N THR A 62 -5.28 -9.61 -4.39
CA THR A 62 -6.03 -10.59 -5.18
C THR A 62 -5.25 -11.89 -5.29
N ASN A 63 -5.96 -13.02 -5.35
CA ASN A 63 -5.36 -14.36 -5.45
C ASN A 63 -4.24 -14.59 -4.42
N ALA A 64 -4.54 -14.29 -3.15
CA ALA A 64 -3.60 -14.42 -2.04
C ALA A 64 -3.23 -15.88 -1.82
N LYS A 65 -1.93 -16.16 -1.69
CA LYS A 65 -1.38 -17.49 -1.46
C LYS A 65 -0.88 -17.62 -0.02
N ILE A 66 -0.73 -18.85 0.47
CA ILE A 66 -0.11 -19.11 1.77
C ILE A 66 1.30 -18.50 1.83
N THR A 67 2.02 -18.52 0.72
CA THR A 67 3.34 -17.90 0.61
C THR A 67 3.30 -16.39 0.83
N ASP A 68 2.18 -15.72 0.59
CA ASP A 68 2.04 -14.27 0.80
C ASP A 68 1.83 -13.91 2.27
N SER A 69 1.68 -14.90 3.16
CA SER A 69 1.58 -14.66 4.60
C SER A 69 2.82 -13.95 5.14
N GLY A 70 2.61 -12.95 6.00
CA GLY A 70 3.68 -12.18 6.62
C GLY A 70 3.15 -10.92 7.28
N VAL A 71 4.08 -10.09 7.75
CA VAL A 71 3.77 -8.81 8.35
C VAL A 71 3.70 -7.74 7.25
N TYR A 72 2.63 -6.97 7.27
CA TYR A 72 2.44 -5.81 6.42
C TYR A 72 2.55 -4.56 7.28
N HIS A 73 3.39 -3.62 6.85
CA HIS A 73 3.58 -2.35 7.53
C HIS A 73 2.95 -1.23 6.71
N LEU A 74 2.12 -0.42 7.36
CA LEU A 74 1.48 0.75 6.81
C LEU A 74 2.18 2.01 7.34
N GLN A 75 2.56 2.91 6.44
CA GLN A 75 3.03 4.24 6.78
C GLN A 75 2.22 5.28 6.00
N ILE A 76 1.53 6.15 6.74
CA ILE A 76 0.81 7.30 6.20
C ILE A 76 1.54 8.55 6.66
N ARG A 77 1.86 9.43 5.71
CA ARG A 77 2.51 10.71 5.97
C ARG A 77 1.63 11.82 5.43
N SER A 78 1.03 12.57 6.34
CA SER A 78 0.31 13.78 5.99
C SER A 78 1.27 14.96 5.94
N ARG A 79 1.24 15.70 4.82
CA ARG A 79 1.85 17.03 4.79
C ARG A 79 0.88 18.00 5.46
N ASN A 80 1.10 18.26 6.75
CA ASN A 80 0.48 19.42 7.40
C ASN A 80 0.98 20.68 6.67
N LYS A 81 0.04 21.44 6.10
CA LYS A 81 0.31 22.75 5.52
C LYS A 81 0.09 23.84 6.57
#